data_AF-A0A523BLM6-F1
#
_entry.id   AF-A0A523BLM6-F1
#
_cell.length_a   1.000
_cell.length_b   1.000
_cell.length_c   1.000
_cell.angle_alpha   90.00
_cell.angle_beta   90.00
_cell.angle_gamma   90.00
#
_symmetry.space_group_name_H-M   'P 1'
#
loop_
_entity.id
_entity.type
_entity.pdbx_description
1 polymer ?
#
loop_
_entity_poly.entity_id
_entity_poly.type
_entity_poly.pdbx_seq_one_letter_code
_entity_poly.pdbx_strand_id
1 'polypeptide(L)'
;MDIKLFGKWSFEGVEVKNQALKSVISLRPVYLPHTGGRHEHRRFWKLDIPIVERLANRLMGQAMNYVREKDRTNSKNGGKKLRAMKTVKLAFEIIELRTGRNPIQVFIDAIENSIVREEVTAIVYGGIRYFHAVDTSPARMVDLAIRFIASGAAMKAFGTTKSLAEALADEIIAAAEEDRNRSYAIRRKEEIERIAMSSR
;
A
#
# COMPACT_ATOMS: atom_id res chain seq x y z
N MET A 1 -5.16 5.52 28.86
CA MET A 1 -4.91 6.60 27.88
C MET A 1 -5.16 6.01 26.51
N ASP A 2 -6.25 6.41 25.85
CA ASP A 2 -6.53 5.93 24.51
C ASP A 2 -5.59 6.61 23.53
N ILE A 3 -4.67 5.81 23.00
CA ILE A 3 -3.66 6.29 22.05
C ILE A 3 -4.38 6.46 20.71
N LYS A 4 -4.64 7.72 20.35
CA LYS A 4 -5.21 8.08 19.04
C LYS A 4 -4.08 8.34 18.03
N LEU A 5 -4.23 7.85 16.80
CA LEU A 5 -3.33 8.14 15.70
C LEU A 5 -3.39 9.63 15.36
N PHE A 6 -2.23 10.28 15.33
CA PHE A 6 -2.06 11.73 15.13
C PHE A 6 -2.89 12.61 16.09
N GLY A 7 -3.35 12.05 17.22
CA GLY A 7 -4.23 12.72 18.18
C GLY A 7 -5.70 12.83 17.77
N LYS A 8 -6.09 12.35 16.59
CA LYS A 8 -7.45 12.50 16.04
C LYS A 8 -8.20 11.18 15.95
N TRP A 9 -7.57 10.15 15.39
CA TRP A 9 -8.26 8.91 15.01
C TRP A 9 -8.06 7.80 16.03
N SER A 10 -9.15 7.19 16.51
CA SER A 10 -9.09 6.03 17.41
C SER A 10 -8.75 4.75 16.64
N PHE A 11 -8.14 3.78 17.34
CA PHE A 11 -7.96 2.41 16.84
C PHE A 11 -9.09 1.47 17.27
N GLU A 12 -9.98 1.95 18.15
CA GLU A 12 -11.14 1.20 18.61
C GLU A 12 -12.16 1.04 17.48
N GLY A 13 -12.62 -0.19 17.25
CA GLY A 13 -13.54 -0.54 16.16
C GLY A 13 -12.88 -0.78 14.80
N VAL A 14 -11.54 -0.78 14.73
CA VAL A 14 -10.81 -1.11 13.50
C VAL A 14 -10.61 -2.62 13.43
N GLU A 15 -11.25 -3.26 12.46
CA GLU A 15 -11.19 -4.71 12.26
C GLU A 15 -10.76 -5.07 10.84
N VAL A 16 -9.97 -6.13 10.75
CA VAL A 16 -9.54 -6.77 9.50
C VAL A 16 -10.52 -7.92 9.24
N LYS A 17 -11.27 -7.86 8.14
CA LYS A 17 -12.29 -8.87 7.80
C LYS A 17 -11.64 -10.18 7.39
N ASN A 18 -10.50 -10.10 6.71
CA ASN A 18 -9.81 -11.29 6.20
C ASN A 18 -8.90 -11.93 7.28
N GLN A 19 -9.24 -13.15 7.67
CA GLN A 19 -8.52 -13.92 8.68
C GLN A 19 -7.03 -14.13 8.34
N ALA A 20 -6.68 -14.29 7.06
CA ALA A 20 -5.29 -14.52 6.64
C ALA A 20 -4.38 -13.30 6.90
N LEU A 21 -4.96 -12.09 6.89
CA LEU A 21 -4.24 -10.84 7.00
C LEU A 21 -4.10 -10.34 8.44
N LYS A 22 -4.91 -10.88 9.35
CA LYS A 22 -4.90 -10.52 10.78
C LYS A 22 -3.52 -10.69 11.42
N SER A 23 -2.74 -11.67 10.97
CA SER A 23 -1.37 -11.91 11.44
C SER A 23 -0.30 -11.00 10.81
N VAL A 24 -0.63 -10.35 9.68
CA VAL A 24 0.32 -9.58 8.86
C VAL A 24 0.12 -8.07 9.02
N ILE A 25 -1.11 -7.64 9.27
CA ILE A 25 -1.46 -6.23 9.46
C ILE A 25 -1.34 -5.91 10.96
N SER A 26 -0.30 -5.15 11.32
CA SER A 26 -0.13 -4.64 12.68
C SER A 26 -0.98 -3.39 12.90
N LEU A 27 -1.97 -3.52 13.80
CA LEU A 27 -2.83 -2.45 14.33
C LEU A 27 -2.34 -1.94 15.68
N ARG A 28 -1.02 -2.05 15.97
CA ARG A 28 -0.45 -1.55 17.21
C ARG A 28 -0.81 -0.07 17.39
N PRO A 29 -1.40 0.32 18.53
CA PRO A 29 -1.82 1.69 18.75
C PRO A 29 -0.59 2.57 18.92
N VAL A 30 -0.45 3.57 18.05
CA VAL A 30 0.71 4.45 18.01
C VAL A 30 0.23 5.88 17.75
N TYR A 31 0.79 6.85 18.48
CA TYR A 31 0.45 8.26 18.29
C TYR A 31 1.06 8.84 17.00
N LEU A 32 2.36 8.65 16.82
CA LEU A 32 3.09 9.03 15.60
C LEU A 32 3.66 7.76 14.94
N PRO A 33 3.32 7.43 13.69
CA PRO A 33 3.74 6.20 13.02
C PRO A 33 5.23 6.25 12.59
N HIS A 34 6.11 6.32 13.60
CA HIS A 34 7.56 6.33 13.48
C HIS A 34 8.17 5.48 14.60
N THR A 35 8.39 4.20 14.31
CA THR A 35 8.90 3.25 15.30
C THR A 35 10.42 3.34 15.45
N GLY A 36 11.15 3.88 14.46
CA GLY A 36 12.61 4.00 14.48
C GLY A 36 13.35 2.64 14.54
N GLY A 37 12.63 1.53 14.39
CA GLY A 37 13.15 0.19 14.62
C GLY A 37 13.92 -0.39 13.44
N ARG A 38 14.84 -1.31 13.74
CA ARG A 38 15.60 -2.10 12.76
C ARG A 38 14.85 -3.40 12.45
N HIS A 39 13.84 -3.31 11.59
CA HIS A 39 12.92 -4.42 11.31
C HIS A 39 13.39 -5.39 10.22
N GLU A 40 14.58 -5.17 9.66
CA GLU A 40 15.14 -5.98 8.56
C GLU A 40 16.02 -7.15 9.05
N HIS A 41 16.49 -7.11 10.30
CA HIS A 41 17.50 -8.04 10.81
C HIS A 41 17.01 -9.48 11.01
N ARG A 42 15.69 -9.71 11.12
CA ARG A 42 15.12 -11.06 11.23
C ARG A 42 13.93 -11.23 10.29
N ARG A 43 13.71 -12.47 9.84
CA ARG A 43 12.56 -12.87 9.04
C ARG A 43 11.26 -12.50 9.79
N PHE A 44 10.35 -11.81 9.10
CA PHE A 44 9.03 -11.39 9.60
C PHE A 44 8.96 -10.26 10.63
N TRP A 45 10.07 -9.67 11.08
CA TRP A 45 10.02 -8.46 11.95
C TRP A 45 9.40 -7.23 11.28
N LYS A 46 9.23 -7.29 9.96
CA LYS A 46 8.45 -6.33 9.18
C LYS A 46 6.95 -6.36 9.51
N LEU A 47 6.43 -7.48 10.01
CA LEU A 47 5.01 -7.64 10.35
C LEU A 47 4.62 -6.79 11.56
N ASP A 48 5.54 -6.60 12.51
CA ASP A 48 5.30 -5.80 13.71
C ASP A 48 5.15 -4.30 13.41
N ILE A 49 5.65 -3.84 12.24
CA ILE A 49 5.60 -2.44 11.84
C ILE A 49 4.14 -2.00 11.63
N PRO A 50 3.71 -0.87 12.24
CA PRO A 50 2.38 -0.32 12.00
C PRO A 50 2.10 -0.13 10.51
N ILE A 51 0.88 -0.47 10.07
CA ILE A 51 0.53 -0.45 8.65
C ILE A 51 0.70 0.94 8.00
N VAL A 52 0.40 1.99 8.76
CA VAL A 52 0.57 3.40 8.35
C VAL A 52 2.05 3.76 8.15
N GLU A 53 2.94 3.21 8.98
CA GLU A 53 4.38 3.39 8.83
C GLU A 53 4.91 2.66 7.60
N ARG A 54 4.39 1.46 7.29
CA ARG A 54 4.72 0.74 6.04
C ARG A 54 4.33 1.54 4.81
N LEU A 55 3.15 2.19 4.82
CA LEU A 55 2.73 3.11 3.76
C LEU A 55 3.69 4.29 3.63
N ALA A 56 4.01 4.96 4.74
CA ALA A 56 4.92 6.10 4.74
C ALA A 56 6.32 5.73 4.21
N ASN A 57 6.87 4.58 4.64
CA ASN A 57 8.14 4.06 4.13
C ASN A 57 8.05 3.77 2.63
N ARG A 58 6.90 3.28 2.15
CA ARG A 58 6.72 3.01 0.72
C ARG A 58 6.64 4.29 -0.11
N LEU A 59 5.96 5.33 0.38
CA LEU A 59 5.92 6.65 -0.26
C LEU A 59 7.31 7.28 -0.40
N MET A 60 8.20 7.06 0.57
CA MET A 60 9.61 7.49 0.46
C MET A 60 10.38 6.76 -0.62
N GLY A 61 10.04 5.48 -0.85
CA GLY A 61 10.62 4.64 -1.90
C GLY A 61 10.06 4.88 -3.29
N GLN A 62 9.08 5.76 -3.45
CA GLN A 62 8.54 6.10 -4.77
C GLN A 62 9.39 7.17 -5.45
N ALA A 63 9.64 7.07 -6.75
CA ALA A 63 8.79 6.51 -7.80
C ALA A 63 9.56 5.62 -8.77
N MET A 64 8.93 4.51 -9.15
CA MET A 64 9.13 3.95 -10.48
C MET A 64 8.34 4.84 -11.44
N ASN A 65 8.98 5.87 -11.99
CA ASN A 65 8.40 6.63 -13.09
C ASN A 65 8.47 5.73 -14.33
N TYR A 66 7.32 5.15 -14.72
CA TYR A 66 7.26 4.23 -15.86
C TYR A 66 7.52 4.92 -17.21
N VAL A 67 7.66 6.24 -17.22
CA VAL A 67 7.73 7.04 -18.45
C VAL A 67 9.13 6.99 -19.11
N ARG A 68 10.21 6.81 -18.34
CA ARG A 68 11.59 6.81 -18.89
C ARG A 68 12.51 5.95 -18.04
N GLU A 69 13.33 5.12 -18.69
CA GLU A 69 14.35 4.26 -18.05
C GLU A 69 15.33 5.04 -17.16
N LYS A 70 15.64 6.27 -17.54
CA LYS A 70 16.46 7.24 -16.79
C LYS A 70 15.80 7.82 -15.53
N ASP A 71 14.47 7.87 -15.48
CA ASP A 71 13.71 8.50 -14.38
C ASP A 71 13.21 7.46 -13.35
N ARG A 72 13.66 6.20 -13.47
CA ARG A 72 13.26 5.06 -12.61
C ARG A 72 13.65 5.21 -11.14
N THR A 73 14.59 6.09 -10.83
CA THR A 73 15.04 6.39 -9.47
C THR A 73 14.67 7.81 -9.10
N ASN A 74 13.53 7.98 -8.43
CA ASN A 74 13.18 9.26 -7.82
C ASN A 74 14.04 9.47 -6.55
N SER A 75 15.32 9.81 -6.75
CA SER A 75 16.33 10.05 -5.70
C SER A 75 15.93 11.16 -4.71
N LYS A 76 14.96 12.02 -5.06
CA LYS A 76 14.61 13.22 -4.27
C LYS A 76 13.82 12.93 -2.97
N ASN A 77 13.14 11.80 -2.86
CA ASN A 77 12.27 11.48 -1.70
C ASN A 77 12.90 10.49 -0.71
N GLY A 78 14.06 9.94 -1.02
CA GLY A 78 14.80 9.04 -0.13
C GLY A 78 15.10 9.69 1.22
N GLY A 79 14.87 8.94 2.31
CA GLY A 79 15.17 9.39 3.68
C GLY A 79 14.20 10.42 4.29
N LYS A 80 13.30 11.04 3.51
CA LYS A 80 12.40 12.11 3.97
C LYS A 80 11.12 11.60 4.65
N LYS A 81 11.27 10.83 5.73
CA LYS A 81 10.14 10.22 6.45
C LYS A 81 9.17 11.22 7.07
N LEU A 82 9.68 12.31 7.63
CA LEU A 82 8.84 13.36 8.20
C LEU A 82 7.91 13.98 7.16
N ARG A 83 8.41 14.18 5.93
CA ARG A 83 7.60 14.68 4.81
C ARG A 83 6.53 13.65 4.40
N ALA A 84 6.91 12.38 4.28
CA ALA A 84 5.95 11.32 3.97
C ALA A 84 4.84 11.21 5.02
N MET A 85 5.18 11.29 6.31
CA MET A 85 4.19 11.28 7.40
C MET A 85 3.24 12.48 7.33
N LYS A 86 3.73 13.69 7.00
CA LYS A 86 2.87 14.85 6.76
C LYS A 86 1.89 14.60 5.61
N THR A 87 2.35 14.03 4.50
CA THR A 87 1.50 13.66 3.36
C THR A 87 0.43 12.66 3.76
N VAL A 88 0.78 11.61 4.52
CA VAL A 88 -0.19 10.61 5.00
C VAL A 88 -1.22 11.24 5.94
N LYS A 89 -0.78 12.10 6.86
CA LYS A 89 -1.69 12.83 7.76
C LYS A 89 -2.71 13.66 6.96
N LEU A 90 -2.23 14.46 6.00
CA LEU A 90 -3.10 15.28 5.14
C LEU A 90 -4.06 14.41 4.31
N ALA A 91 -3.57 13.29 3.77
CA ALA A 91 -4.42 12.37 3.02
C ALA A 91 -5.54 11.79 3.91
N PHE A 92 -5.24 11.41 5.15
CA PHE A 92 -6.23 10.89 6.10
C PHE A 92 -7.25 11.95 6.51
N GLU A 93 -6.85 13.22 6.65
CA GLU A 93 -7.78 14.33 6.87
C GLU A 93 -8.74 14.50 5.67
N ILE A 94 -8.25 14.39 4.44
CA ILE A 94 -9.10 14.46 3.23
C ILE A 94 -10.07 13.27 3.16
N ILE A 95 -9.62 12.07 3.52
CA ILE A 95 -10.47 10.87 3.53
C ILE A 95 -11.60 11.01 4.55
N GLU A 96 -11.29 11.46 5.77
CA GLU A 96 -12.28 11.69 6.82
C GLU A 96 -13.32 12.72 6.37
N LEU A 97 -12.88 13.85 5.81
CA LEU A 97 -13.79 14.90 5.32
C LEU A 97 -14.73 14.43 4.22
N ARG A 98 -14.29 13.52 3.35
CA ARG A 98 -15.10 13.03 2.22
C ARG A 98 -16.00 11.86 2.58
N THR A 99 -15.51 10.94 3.43
CA THR A 99 -16.22 9.69 3.73
C THR A 99 -16.99 9.74 5.05
N GLY A 100 -16.64 10.64 5.97
CA GLY A 100 -17.19 10.70 7.33
C GLY A 100 -16.85 9.49 8.20
N ARG A 101 -15.96 8.59 7.74
CA ARG A 101 -15.55 7.36 8.43
C ARG A 101 -14.11 7.49 8.92
N ASN A 102 -13.74 6.63 9.87
CA ASN A 102 -12.36 6.54 10.34
C ASN A 102 -11.43 6.18 9.17
N PRO A 103 -10.44 7.03 8.82
CA PRO A 103 -9.57 6.80 7.66
C PRO A 103 -8.71 5.55 7.81
N ILE A 104 -8.44 5.08 9.05
CA ILE A 104 -7.71 3.84 9.29
C ILE A 104 -8.49 2.64 8.76
N GLN A 105 -9.81 2.59 8.98
CA GLN A 105 -10.65 1.50 8.47
C GLN A 105 -10.71 1.53 6.95
N VAL A 106 -10.92 2.72 6.36
CA VAL A 106 -10.94 2.88 4.89
C VAL A 106 -9.61 2.43 4.27
N PHE A 107 -8.50 2.71 4.94
CA PHE A 107 -7.19 2.28 4.48
C PHE A 107 -7.00 0.76 4.55
N ILE A 108 -7.51 0.11 5.59
CA ILE A 108 -7.47 -1.37 5.69
C ILE A 108 -8.35 -2.00 4.63
N ASP A 109 -9.59 -1.52 4.47
CA ASP A 109 -10.51 -1.99 3.42
C ASP A 109 -9.84 -1.85 2.03
N ALA A 110 -9.18 -0.72 1.76
CA ALA A 110 -8.43 -0.51 0.52
C ALA A 110 -7.29 -1.50 0.32
N ILE A 111 -6.57 -1.87 1.39
CA ILE A 111 -5.53 -2.90 1.33
C ILE A 111 -6.16 -4.26 1.03
N GLU A 112 -7.20 -4.65 1.76
CA GLU A 112 -7.87 -5.95 1.58
C GLU A 112 -8.32 -6.15 0.13
N ASN A 113 -8.92 -5.12 -0.45
CA ASN A 113 -9.41 -5.14 -1.83
C ASN A 113 -8.27 -5.16 -2.87
N SER A 114 -7.14 -4.51 -2.57
CA SER A 114 -5.99 -4.38 -3.49
C SER A 114 -5.03 -5.59 -3.49
N ILE A 115 -5.34 -6.66 -2.76
CA ILE A 115 -4.47 -7.84 -2.66
C ILE A 115 -4.49 -8.69 -3.92
N VAL A 116 -3.31 -9.10 -4.36
CA VAL A 116 -3.12 -10.09 -5.42
C VAL A 116 -3.07 -11.49 -4.81
N ARG A 117 -3.96 -12.39 -5.25
CA ARG A 117 -4.01 -13.77 -4.76
C ARG A 117 -3.03 -14.67 -5.49
N GLU A 118 -3.00 -14.57 -6.82
CA GLU A 118 -2.17 -15.39 -7.70
C GLU A 118 -1.25 -14.51 -8.55
N GLU A 119 0.02 -14.88 -8.65
CA GLU A 119 1.02 -14.23 -9.51
C GLU A 119 1.66 -15.24 -10.46
N VAL A 120 2.14 -14.77 -11.59
CA VAL A 120 2.96 -15.61 -12.49
C VAL A 120 4.43 -15.49 -12.12
N THR A 121 5.08 -16.64 -11.95
CA THR A 121 6.53 -16.73 -11.83
C THR A 121 7.11 -17.45 -13.04
N ALA A 122 8.20 -16.90 -13.58
CA ALA A 122 8.97 -17.57 -14.61
C ALA A 122 9.90 -18.60 -13.95
N ILE A 123 9.65 -19.88 -14.17
CA ILE A 123 10.51 -20.98 -13.73
C ILE A 123 11.39 -21.39 -14.91
N VAL A 124 12.70 -21.35 -14.71
CA VAL A 124 13.66 -21.83 -15.71
C VAL A 124 14.02 -23.26 -15.37
N TYR A 125 13.69 -24.17 -16.29
CA TYR A 125 13.99 -25.59 -16.15
C TYR A 125 14.58 -26.10 -17.45
N GLY A 126 15.76 -26.74 -17.38
CA GLY A 126 16.43 -27.30 -18.56
C GLY A 126 16.78 -26.28 -19.66
N GLY A 127 17.00 -25.01 -19.31
CA GLY A 127 17.30 -23.93 -20.28
C GLY A 127 16.06 -23.31 -20.97
N ILE A 128 14.86 -23.83 -20.71
CA ILE A 128 13.59 -23.30 -21.21
C ILE A 128 12.89 -22.54 -20.06
N ARG A 129 12.23 -21.42 -20.39
CA ARG A 129 11.47 -20.61 -19.44
C ARG A 129 9.99 -20.94 -19.55
N TYR A 130 9.40 -21.41 -18.46
CA TYR A 130 7.97 -21.66 -18.32
C TYR A 130 7.35 -20.60 -17.41
N PHE A 131 6.12 -20.19 -17.72
CA PHE A 131 5.34 -19.34 -16.84
C PHE A 131 4.39 -20.22 -16.05
N HIS A 132 4.50 -20.19 -14.72
CA HIS A 132 3.61 -20.91 -13.82
C HIS A 132 2.86 -19.93 -12.93
N ALA A 133 1.56 -20.18 -12.75
CA ALA A 133 0.76 -19.52 -11.72
C ALA A 133 1.18 -20.04 -10.34
N VAL A 134 1.44 -19.12 -9.41
CA VAL A 134 1.87 -19.40 -8.04
C VAL A 134 1.05 -18.58 -7.06
N ASP A 135 0.65 -19.20 -5.94
CA ASP A 135 -0.07 -18.53 -4.87
C ASP A 135 0.82 -17.53 -4.12
N THR A 136 0.23 -16.39 -3.74
CA THR A 136 0.94 -15.32 -3.06
C THR A 136 0.89 -15.49 -1.54
N SER A 137 2.02 -15.33 -0.85
CA SER A 137 2.07 -15.32 0.62
C SER A 137 1.35 -14.08 1.21
N PRO A 138 0.64 -14.18 2.36
CA PRO A 138 -0.03 -13.05 3.01
C PRO A 138 0.86 -11.83 3.28
N ALA A 139 2.12 -12.04 3.66
CA ALA A 139 3.08 -10.94 3.86
C ALA A 139 3.35 -10.17 2.56
N ARG A 140 3.48 -10.92 1.45
CA ARG A 140 3.71 -10.38 0.10
C ARG A 140 2.46 -9.70 -0.46
N MET A 141 1.27 -10.26 -0.21
CA MET A 141 -0.03 -9.67 -0.58
C MET A 141 -0.15 -8.23 -0.08
N VAL A 142 0.09 -8.00 1.21
CA VAL A 142 0.03 -6.66 1.81
C VAL A 142 1.13 -5.74 1.26
N ASP A 143 2.33 -6.26 1.03
CA ASP A 143 3.43 -5.49 0.45
C ASP A 143 3.16 -5.02 -0.99
N LEU A 144 2.48 -5.85 -1.79
CA LEU A 144 2.06 -5.51 -3.15
C LEU A 144 0.91 -4.50 -3.14
N ALA A 145 -0.09 -4.69 -2.29
CA ALA A 145 -1.21 -3.76 -2.14
C ALA A 145 -0.72 -2.34 -1.79
N ILE A 146 0.10 -2.22 -0.73
CA ILE A 146 0.69 -0.92 -0.33
C ILE A 146 1.55 -0.33 -1.45
N ARG A 147 2.30 -1.17 -2.18
CA ARG A 147 3.11 -0.75 -3.32
C ARG A 147 2.25 -0.17 -4.44
N PHE A 148 1.14 -0.84 -4.79
CA PHE A 148 0.29 -0.41 -5.90
C PHE A 148 -0.50 0.85 -5.58
N ILE A 149 -1.02 0.97 -4.36
CA ILE A 149 -1.68 2.19 -3.86
C ILE A 149 -0.70 3.37 -3.92
N ALA A 150 0.51 3.19 -3.39
CA ALA A 150 1.55 4.21 -3.47
C ALA A 150 1.85 4.56 -4.94
N SER A 151 2.12 3.57 -5.81
CA SER A 151 2.40 3.81 -7.25
C SER A 151 1.28 4.55 -7.96
N GLY A 152 0.03 4.20 -7.70
CA GLY A 152 -1.14 4.89 -8.24
C GLY A 152 -1.18 6.35 -7.84
N ALA A 153 -0.99 6.64 -6.55
CA ALA A 153 -0.96 8.00 -6.02
C ALA A 153 0.15 8.85 -6.66
N ALA A 154 1.37 8.31 -6.79
CA ALA A 154 2.47 9.03 -7.42
C ALA A 154 2.27 9.25 -8.92
N MET A 155 1.73 8.26 -9.64
CA MET A 155 1.41 8.40 -11.07
C MET A 155 0.35 9.47 -11.30
N LYS A 156 -0.69 9.52 -10.46
CA LYS A 156 -1.75 10.55 -10.52
C LYS A 156 -1.24 11.95 -10.17
N ALA A 157 -0.30 12.06 -9.23
CA ALA A 157 0.26 13.34 -8.83
C ALA A 157 1.27 13.89 -9.86
N PHE A 158 1.88 13.03 -10.68
CA PHE A 158 2.90 13.45 -11.64
C PHE A 158 2.28 14.28 -12.77
N GLY A 159 2.79 15.51 -12.97
CA GLY A 159 2.35 16.40 -14.05
C GLY A 159 0.96 17.00 -13.88
N THR A 160 0.30 16.78 -12.74
CA THR A 160 -1.05 17.28 -12.43
C THR A 160 -0.98 18.37 -11.36
N THR A 161 -1.99 19.24 -11.28
CA THR A 161 -2.14 20.26 -10.23
C THR A 161 -2.44 19.69 -8.84
N LYS A 162 -2.86 18.41 -8.76
CA LYS A 162 -3.20 17.72 -7.52
C LYS A 162 -1.96 17.49 -6.67
N SER A 163 -2.09 17.75 -5.37
CA SER A 163 -1.05 17.39 -4.41
C SER A 163 -0.96 15.87 -4.23
N LEU A 164 0.21 15.38 -3.79
CA LEU A 164 0.38 13.95 -3.50
C LEU A 164 -0.57 13.45 -2.41
N ALA A 165 -0.95 14.31 -1.45
CA ALA A 165 -1.89 13.96 -0.39
C ALA A 165 -3.31 13.74 -0.94
N GLU A 166 -3.78 14.62 -1.82
CA GLU A 166 -5.07 14.48 -2.50
C GLU A 166 -5.09 13.26 -3.42
N ALA A 167 -4.02 13.06 -4.20
CA ALA A 167 -3.91 11.89 -5.08
C ALA A 167 -3.91 10.57 -4.30
N LEU A 168 -3.26 10.54 -3.11
CA LEU A 168 -3.27 9.39 -2.22
C LEU A 168 -4.65 9.15 -1.61
N ALA A 169 -5.34 10.20 -1.18
CA ALA A 169 -6.70 10.11 -0.66
C ALA A 169 -7.69 9.60 -1.73
N ASP A 170 -7.63 10.16 -2.94
CA ASP A 170 -8.41 9.72 -4.11
C ASP A 170 -8.17 8.23 -4.40
N GLU A 171 -6.91 7.78 -4.34
CA GLU A 171 -6.55 6.38 -4.60
C GLU A 171 -7.06 5.43 -3.50
N ILE A 172 -6.92 5.80 -2.23
CA ILE A 172 -7.38 4.96 -1.10
C ILE A 172 -8.90 4.83 -1.12
N ILE A 173 -9.64 5.92 -1.35
CA ILE A 173 -11.11 5.86 -1.44
C ILE A 173 -11.53 4.98 -2.62
N ALA A 174 -10.94 5.19 -3.79
CA ALA A 174 -11.27 4.38 -4.98
C ALA A 174 -10.92 2.89 -4.79
N ALA A 175 -9.82 2.57 -4.10
CA ALA A 175 -9.45 1.19 -3.79
C ALA A 175 -10.39 0.56 -2.75
N ALA A 176 -10.86 1.32 -1.76
CA ALA A 176 -11.84 0.85 -0.78
C ALA A 176 -13.22 0.59 -1.41
N GLU A 177 -13.60 1.35 -2.44
CA GLU A 177 -14.83 1.17 -3.23
C GLU A 177 -14.71 0.09 -4.32
N GLU A 178 -13.56 -0.54 -4.49
CA GLU A 178 -13.24 -1.48 -5.58
C GLU A 178 -13.46 -0.90 -6.99
N ASP A 179 -13.31 0.41 -7.17
CA ASP A 179 -13.50 1.04 -8.47
C ASP A 179 -12.26 0.82 -9.37
N ARG A 180 -12.38 -0.14 -10.29
CA ARG A 180 -11.37 -0.51 -11.30
C ARG A 180 -10.93 0.67 -12.18
N ASN A 181 -11.83 1.59 -12.50
CA ASN A 181 -11.56 2.65 -13.46
C ASN A 181 -10.80 3.80 -12.80
N ARG A 182 -11.16 4.09 -11.55
CA ARG A 182 -10.52 5.16 -10.78
C ARG A 182 -9.24 4.70 -10.08
N SER A 183 -9.15 3.46 -9.60
CA SER A 183 -7.97 2.96 -8.88
C SER A 183 -6.95 2.28 -9.79
N TYR A 184 -5.69 2.69 -9.67
CA TYR A 184 -4.57 1.99 -10.28
C TYR A 184 -4.30 0.65 -9.60
N ALA A 185 -4.45 0.58 -8.28
CA ALA A 185 -4.16 -0.62 -7.49
C ALA A 185 -5.05 -1.80 -7.88
N ILE A 186 -6.37 -1.56 -7.98
CA ILE A 186 -7.34 -2.58 -8.40
C ILE A 186 -7.08 -3.02 -9.84
N ARG A 187 -6.84 -2.05 -10.75
CA ARG A 187 -6.53 -2.36 -12.15
C ARG A 187 -5.30 -3.26 -12.28
N ARG A 188 -4.25 -3.00 -11.50
CA ARG A 188 -3.02 -3.79 -11.56
C ARG A 188 -3.18 -5.17 -10.93
N LYS A 189 -3.95 -5.28 -9.84
CA LYS A 189 -4.32 -6.57 -9.25
C LYS A 189 -5.02 -7.46 -10.28
N GLU A 190 -6.10 -6.98 -10.89
CA GLU A 190 -6.88 -7.76 -11.84
C GLU A 190 -6.07 -8.16 -13.08
N GLU A 191 -5.17 -7.29 -13.54
CA GLU A 191 -4.28 -7.60 -14.66
C GLU A 191 -3.36 -8.78 -14.34
N ILE A 192 -2.76 -8.77 -13.14
CA ILE A 192 -1.84 -9.85 -12.70
C ILE A 192 -2.61 -11.16 -12.50
N GLU A 193 -3.77 -11.12 -11.84
CA GLU A 193 -4.60 -12.32 -11.63
C GLU A 193 -5.13 -12.88 -12.95
N ARG A 194 -5.47 -12.03 -13.92
CA ARG A 194 -5.86 -12.47 -15.26
C ARG A 194 -4.73 -13.20 -15.99
N ILE A 195 -3.51 -12.65 -15.92
CA ILE A 195 -2.33 -13.29 -16.53
C ILE A 195 -2.02 -14.62 -15.82
N ALA A 196 -2.20 -14.69 -14.51
CA ALA A 196 -2.06 -15.93 -13.74
C ALA A 196 -3.08 -16.99 -14.16
N MET A 197 -4.36 -16.63 -14.27
CA MET A 197 -5.39 -17.55 -14.76
C MET A 197 -5.10 -18.08 -16.17
N SER A 198 -4.52 -17.25 -17.05
CA SER A 198 -4.14 -17.66 -18.39
C SER A 198 -2.89 -18.54 -18.45
N SER A 199 -2.05 -18.53 -17.41
CA SER A 199 -0.79 -19.28 -17.34
C SER A 199 -0.90 -20.53 -16.47
N ARG A 200 -2.13 -20.94 -16.17
CA ARG A 200 -2.45 -22.13 -15.38
C ARG A 200 -2.41 -23.39 -16.25
#